data_AF-A0A1F8DC94-F1
#
_entry.id   AF-A0A1F8DC94-F1
#
_cell.length_a   1.000
_cell.length_b   1.000
_cell.length_c   1.000
_cell.angle_alpha   90.00
_cell.angle_beta   90.00
_cell.angle_gamma   90.00
#
_symmetry.space_group_name_H-M   'P 1'
#
loop_
_entity.id
_entity.type
_entity.pdbx_description
1 polymer ?
#
loop_
_entity_poly.entity_id
_entity_poly.type
_entity_poly.pdbx_seq_one_letter_code
_entity_poly.pdbx_strand_id
1 'polypeptide(L)'
;MNKNFIKNLICPVCKKGLKVEKSLLAKKDKYIHAILSCGCSKYPLFYGILFMNKDGKTERILRLISRKKAENEEVPIFILQRNLPLGMHVFRFFSRFNLFKHLSFKEYLFLMRILGAINEDWYRYLISRFTRNDFYPAKVLSSLVKRNTGVLDLGCGAGQLISILGKKTSSQKICGVDFNIASLYMARKYYAKNSNLIYYDLNKKLPFKDNVFSYIFASDSIHYIKNKKGLGGELKRIIRTSGLIILTNIHNRKFAGTFSDALDYSESIRSYISYFRGFYYSLLSQEAGKRLSLVNPKKLTVFEKGAKMFSVVFYKSHKFSNIFHKPNLSISQE
;
A
#
# COMPACT_ATOMS: atom_id res chain seq x y z
N MET A 1 -1.43 0.75 -15.34
CA MET A 1 -0.52 -0.33 -14.92
C MET A 1 0.53 -0.58 -16.00
N ASN A 2 1.79 -0.74 -15.60
CA ASN A 2 2.89 -1.01 -16.53
C ASN A 2 2.74 -2.39 -17.19
N LYS A 3 3.00 -2.49 -18.50
CA LYS A 3 2.84 -3.74 -19.26
C LYS A 3 3.76 -4.87 -18.76
N ASN A 4 5.01 -4.55 -18.43
CA ASN A 4 5.96 -5.54 -17.90
C ASN A 4 5.60 -6.01 -16.50
N PHE A 5 4.99 -5.15 -15.67
CA PHE A 5 4.58 -5.53 -14.33
C PHE A 5 3.50 -6.64 -14.33
N ILE A 6 2.63 -6.68 -15.35
CA ILE A 6 1.56 -7.70 -15.45
C ILE A 6 2.14 -9.12 -15.47
N LYS A 7 3.34 -9.32 -16.03
CA LYS A 7 4.02 -10.63 -16.08
C LYS A 7 4.32 -11.21 -14.70
N ASN A 8 4.34 -10.38 -13.65
CA ASN A 8 4.56 -10.79 -12.26
C ASN A 8 3.27 -11.17 -11.52
N LEU A 9 2.10 -11.00 -12.16
CA LEU A 9 0.82 -11.26 -11.55
C LEU A 9 0.34 -12.69 -11.80
N ILE A 10 -0.30 -13.27 -10.80
CA ILE A 10 -1.01 -14.55 -10.87
C ILE A 10 -2.45 -14.39 -10.39
N CYS A 11 -3.31 -15.26 -10.89
CA CYS A 11 -4.67 -15.35 -10.38
C CYS A 11 -4.65 -15.82 -8.92
N PRO A 12 -5.32 -15.11 -7.99
CA PRO A 12 -5.39 -15.53 -6.60
C PRO A 12 -6.12 -16.87 -6.40
N VAL A 13 -6.99 -17.27 -7.35
CA VAL A 13 -7.75 -18.53 -7.33
C VAL A 13 -6.93 -19.69 -7.91
N CYS A 14 -6.68 -19.70 -9.22
CA CYS A 14 -6.04 -20.85 -9.89
C CYS A 14 -4.51 -20.78 -10.00
N LYS A 15 -3.88 -19.70 -9.51
CA LYS A 15 -2.43 -19.46 -9.55
C LYS A 15 -1.78 -19.35 -10.93
N LYS A 16 -2.55 -19.49 -12.03
CA LYS A 16 -2.07 -19.24 -13.40
C LYS A 16 -1.77 -17.75 -13.61
N GLY A 17 -0.82 -17.46 -14.51
CA GLY A 17 -0.50 -16.10 -14.92
C GLY A 17 -1.68 -15.40 -15.59
N LEU A 18 -1.78 -14.08 -15.40
CA LEU A 18 -2.83 -13.28 -16.03
C LEU A 18 -2.40 -12.79 -17.42
N LYS A 19 -3.32 -12.85 -18.38
CA LYS A 19 -3.15 -12.28 -19.73
C LYS A 19 -4.11 -11.11 -19.92
N VAL A 20 -3.77 -10.18 -20.80
CA VAL A 20 -4.68 -9.10 -21.19
C VAL A 20 -5.65 -9.65 -22.23
N GLU A 21 -6.92 -9.78 -21.85
CA GLU A 21 -7.99 -10.27 -22.72
C GLU A 21 -8.51 -9.16 -23.63
N LYS A 22 -8.71 -7.97 -23.05
CA LYS A 22 -9.24 -6.80 -23.77
C LYS A 22 -8.56 -5.54 -23.27
N SER A 23 -8.20 -4.65 -24.18
CA SER A 23 -7.68 -3.31 -23.87
C SER A 23 -8.61 -2.28 -24.48
N LEU A 24 -9.14 -1.36 -23.67
CA LEU A 24 -9.94 -0.22 -24.13
C LEU A 24 -9.09 1.04 -24.27
N LEU A 25 -8.14 1.23 -23.34
CA LEU A 25 -7.25 2.38 -23.36
C LEU A 25 -5.85 1.97 -22.92
N ALA A 26 -4.89 2.17 -23.81
CA ALA A 26 -3.47 1.94 -23.57
C ALA A 26 -2.65 3.16 -24.00
N LYS A 27 -1.50 3.33 -23.36
CA LYS A 27 -0.40 4.18 -23.80
C LYS A 27 0.83 3.29 -24.06
N LYS A 28 1.89 3.83 -24.68
CA LYS A 28 3.11 3.10 -25.10
C LYS A 28 3.49 1.95 -24.15
N ASP A 29 3.68 2.25 -22.86
CA ASP A 29 4.15 1.27 -21.86
C ASP A 29 3.14 0.90 -20.76
N LYS A 30 1.88 1.34 -20.87
CA LYS A 30 0.88 1.14 -19.80
C LYS A 30 -0.53 0.93 -20.30
N TYR A 31 -1.28 0.09 -19.61
CA TYR A 31 -2.73 0.01 -19.74
C TYR A 31 -3.41 0.96 -18.75
N ILE A 32 -4.47 1.64 -19.20
CA ILE A 32 -5.32 2.52 -18.38
C ILE A 32 -6.65 1.82 -18.10
N HIS A 33 -7.32 1.33 -19.15
CA HIS A 33 -8.53 0.51 -19.06
C HIS A 33 -8.34 -0.80 -19.81
N ALA A 34 -8.42 -1.93 -19.10
CA ALA A 34 -8.26 -3.26 -19.66
C ALA A 34 -8.99 -4.32 -18.83
N ILE A 35 -9.12 -5.52 -19.38
CA ILE A 35 -9.55 -6.72 -18.66
C ILE A 35 -8.37 -7.71 -18.70
N LEU A 36 -7.91 -8.11 -17.52
CA LEU A 36 -6.96 -9.20 -17.35
C LEU A 36 -7.73 -10.47 -17.00
N SER A 37 -7.29 -11.63 -17.49
CA SER A 37 -7.94 -12.90 -17.17
C SER A 37 -6.98 -14.08 -17.04
N CYS A 38 -7.45 -15.06 -16.26
CA CYS A 38 -7.10 -16.48 -16.36
C CYS A 38 -8.28 -17.21 -17.01
N GLY A 39 -8.12 -18.47 -17.41
CA GLY A 39 -9.25 -19.32 -17.79
C GLY A 39 -10.31 -19.55 -16.71
N CYS A 40 -10.15 -18.94 -15.53
CA CYS A 40 -11.01 -19.11 -14.36
C CYS A 40 -11.73 -17.83 -13.90
N SER A 41 -11.30 -16.65 -14.37
CA SER A 41 -11.67 -15.37 -13.77
C SER A 41 -11.16 -14.19 -14.59
N LYS A 42 -11.95 -13.11 -14.57
CA LYS A 42 -11.61 -11.80 -15.12
C LYS A 42 -11.40 -10.77 -14.01
N TYR A 43 -10.52 -9.81 -14.26
CA TYR A 43 -10.08 -8.76 -13.36
C TYR A 43 -9.98 -7.44 -14.13
N PRO A 44 -10.79 -6.42 -13.82
CA PRO A 44 -10.74 -5.17 -14.53
C PRO A 44 -9.57 -4.32 -14.05
N LEU A 45 -8.86 -3.74 -15.00
CA LEU A 45 -7.96 -2.62 -14.79
C LEU A 45 -8.73 -1.36 -15.20
N PHE A 46 -8.98 -0.46 -14.25
CA PHE A 46 -9.72 0.77 -14.49
C PHE A 46 -8.96 1.96 -13.92
N TYR A 47 -8.79 3.02 -14.72
CA TYR A 47 -8.01 4.20 -14.34
C TYR A 47 -6.60 3.85 -13.84
N GLY A 48 -6.01 2.81 -14.44
CA GLY A 48 -4.71 2.28 -14.05
C GLY A 48 -4.66 1.54 -12.70
N ILE A 49 -5.79 1.33 -12.01
CA ILE A 49 -5.91 0.54 -10.78
C ILE A 49 -6.48 -0.84 -11.13
N LEU A 50 -5.78 -1.91 -10.73
CA LEU A 50 -6.22 -3.29 -11.02
C LEU A 50 -7.10 -3.81 -9.87
N PHE A 51 -8.31 -4.25 -10.18
CA PHE A 51 -9.24 -4.79 -9.20
C PHE A 51 -9.15 -6.30 -9.15
N MET A 52 -8.64 -6.83 -8.04
CA MET A 52 -8.37 -8.26 -7.88
C MET A 52 -9.26 -8.94 -6.83
N ASN A 53 -9.99 -8.16 -6.03
CA ASN A 53 -11.04 -8.69 -5.17
C ASN A 53 -12.21 -9.22 -6.00
N LYS A 54 -12.86 -10.29 -5.53
CA LYS A 54 -14.11 -10.80 -6.09
C LYS A 54 -15.26 -10.29 -5.25
N ASP A 55 -15.68 -9.07 -5.54
CA ASP A 55 -16.76 -8.38 -4.84
C ASP A 55 -17.66 -7.62 -5.84
N GLY A 56 -18.82 -7.15 -5.37
CA GLY A 56 -19.77 -6.43 -6.21
C GLY A 56 -19.20 -5.16 -6.85
N LYS A 57 -18.16 -4.55 -6.25
CA LYS A 57 -17.46 -3.39 -6.81
C LYS A 57 -16.69 -3.78 -8.07
N THR A 58 -15.93 -4.87 -8.00
CA THR A 58 -15.17 -5.41 -9.12
C THR A 58 -16.09 -5.84 -10.26
N GLU A 59 -17.20 -6.51 -9.95
CA GLU A 59 -18.21 -6.88 -10.94
C GLU A 59 -18.86 -5.68 -11.63
N ARG A 60 -19.15 -4.62 -10.88
CA ARG A 60 -19.71 -3.39 -11.43
C ARG A 60 -18.73 -2.72 -12.40
N ILE A 61 -17.44 -2.67 -12.06
CA ILE A 61 -16.40 -2.13 -12.94
C ILE A 61 -16.21 -3.00 -14.19
N LEU A 62 -16.22 -4.32 -14.05
CA LEU A 62 -16.20 -5.24 -15.20
C LEU A 62 -17.34 -4.93 -16.17
N ARG A 63 -18.57 -4.76 -15.66
CA ARG A 63 -19.74 -4.39 -16.49
C ARG A 63 -19.58 -3.03 -17.19
N LEU A 64 -18.99 -2.04 -16.51
CA LEU A 64 -18.74 -0.71 -17.09
C LEU A 64 -17.74 -0.77 -18.25
N ILE A 65 -16.61 -1.46 -18.05
CA ILE A 65 -15.59 -1.68 -19.09
C ILE A 65 -16.18 -2.46 -20.27
N SER A 66 -16.92 -3.54 -20.00
CA SER A 66 -17.51 -4.36 -21.07
C SER A 66 -18.47 -3.58 -21.98
N ARG A 67 -19.20 -2.59 -21.44
CA ARG A 67 -20.19 -1.79 -22.18
C ARG A 67 -19.59 -0.57 -22.93
N LYS A 68 -18.26 -0.43 -23.03
CA LYS A 68 -17.54 0.73 -23.63
C LYS A 68 -17.90 2.12 -23.06
N LYS A 69 -18.71 2.21 -21.99
CA LYS A 69 -19.05 3.48 -21.31
C LYS A 69 -17.88 4.10 -20.52
N ALA A 70 -16.68 3.53 -20.61
CA ALA A 70 -15.50 3.91 -19.85
C ALA A 70 -14.49 4.76 -20.65
N GLU A 71 -14.80 5.12 -21.90
CA GLU A 71 -13.84 5.80 -22.79
C GLU A 71 -13.59 7.28 -22.40
N ASN A 72 -14.54 7.96 -21.74
CA ASN A 72 -14.47 9.42 -21.52
C ASN A 72 -14.65 9.90 -20.06
N GLU A 73 -14.72 9.01 -19.08
CA GLU A 73 -15.12 9.39 -17.72
C GLU A 73 -13.97 9.18 -16.71
N GLU A 74 -13.33 10.27 -16.24
CA GLU A 74 -12.68 10.32 -14.92
C GLU A 74 -13.75 10.17 -13.83
N VAL A 75 -14.53 9.09 -13.85
CA VAL A 75 -15.52 8.83 -12.80
C VAL A 75 -14.78 8.28 -11.59
N PRO A 76 -14.78 9.00 -10.47
CA PRO A 76 -14.20 8.51 -9.24
C PRO A 76 -14.95 7.24 -8.82
N ILE A 77 -14.26 6.11 -8.83
CA ILE A 77 -14.84 4.76 -8.68
C ILE A 77 -15.59 4.59 -7.35
N PHE A 78 -15.24 5.36 -6.32
CA PHE A 78 -15.94 5.35 -5.03
C PHE A 78 -17.41 5.81 -5.13
N ILE A 79 -17.77 6.49 -6.22
CA ILE A 79 -19.16 6.89 -6.52
C ILE A 79 -20.04 5.69 -6.94
N LEU A 80 -19.45 4.50 -7.08
CA LEU A 80 -20.19 3.24 -7.26
C LEU A 80 -20.79 2.69 -5.96
N GLN A 81 -20.58 3.36 -4.82
CA GLN A 81 -21.24 3.04 -3.55
C GLN A 81 -22.74 3.44 -3.61
N ARG A 82 -23.62 2.58 -3.08
CA ARG A 82 -25.08 2.79 -3.14
C ARG A 82 -25.58 3.87 -2.19
N ASN A 83 -24.89 4.08 -1.06
CA ASN A 83 -25.25 5.06 -0.04
C ASN A 83 -24.18 6.14 0.00
N LEU A 84 -24.38 7.21 -0.76
CA LEU A 84 -23.48 8.36 -0.80
C LEU A 84 -24.19 9.56 -0.16
N PRO A 85 -23.49 10.40 0.62
CA PRO A 85 -24.03 11.66 1.09
C PRO A 85 -24.52 12.51 -0.09
N LEU A 86 -25.53 13.36 0.11
CA LEU A 86 -26.11 14.21 -0.95
C LEU A 86 -25.02 15.02 -1.70
N GLY A 87 -24.04 15.55 -0.97
CA GLY A 87 -22.90 16.29 -1.54
C GLY A 87 -22.09 15.47 -2.55
N MET A 88 -22.05 14.14 -2.41
CA MET A 88 -21.33 13.26 -3.33
C MET A 88 -22.10 13.00 -4.64
N HIS A 89 -23.43 13.14 -4.62
CA HIS A 89 -24.23 13.12 -5.86
C HIS A 89 -23.97 14.38 -6.69
N VAL A 90 -23.84 15.54 -6.04
CA VAL A 90 -23.45 16.81 -6.67
C VAL A 90 -22.04 16.72 -7.23
N PHE A 91 -21.09 16.24 -6.44
CA PHE A 91 -19.71 16.04 -6.89
C PHE A 91 -19.62 15.08 -8.09
N ARG A 92 -20.42 14.00 -8.10
CA ARG A 92 -20.52 13.09 -9.25
C ARG A 92 -20.92 13.82 -10.52
N PHE A 93 -21.95 14.66 -10.45
CA PHE A 93 -22.43 15.42 -11.59
C PHE A 93 -21.33 16.34 -12.13
N PHE A 94 -20.69 17.12 -11.26
CA PHE A 94 -19.65 18.07 -11.67
C PHE A 94 -18.33 17.41 -12.10
N SER A 95 -18.01 16.21 -11.61
CA SER A 95 -16.80 15.49 -11.98
C SER A 95 -16.75 15.14 -13.48
N ARG A 96 -17.90 15.04 -14.14
CA ARG A 96 -18.01 14.79 -15.58
C ARG A 96 -17.51 15.94 -16.44
N PHE A 97 -17.48 17.15 -15.89
CA PHE A 97 -17.01 18.36 -16.57
C PHE A 97 -15.52 18.63 -16.30
N ASN A 98 -14.77 17.67 -15.75
CA ASN A 98 -13.36 17.81 -15.37
C ASN A 98 -13.08 18.97 -14.37
N LEU A 99 -14.10 19.49 -13.70
CA LEU A 99 -14.02 20.69 -12.84
C LEU A 99 -13.02 20.54 -11.68
N PHE A 100 -12.77 19.29 -11.25
CA PHE A 100 -11.91 18.98 -10.10
C PHE A 100 -10.53 18.46 -10.48
N LYS A 101 -10.18 18.48 -11.78
CA LYS A 101 -8.93 17.90 -12.28
C LYS A 101 -7.69 18.64 -11.77
N HIS A 102 -7.81 19.95 -11.60
CA HIS A 102 -6.71 20.85 -11.22
C HIS A 102 -6.56 21.05 -9.71
N LEU A 103 -7.51 20.56 -8.89
CA LEU A 103 -7.42 20.67 -7.44
C LEU A 103 -6.18 19.96 -6.91
N SER A 104 -5.38 20.69 -6.12
CA SER A 104 -4.31 20.14 -5.30
C SER A 104 -4.85 19.09 -4.33
N PHE A 105 -3.94 18.29 -3.75
CA PHE A 105 -4.33 17.26 -2.79
C PHE A 105 -5.08 17.85 -1.57
N LYS A 106 -4.62 19.00 -1.06
CA LYS A 106 -5.22 19.66 0.11
C LYS A 106 -6.62 20.18 -0.20
N GLU A 107 -6.79 20.84 -1.34
CA GLU A 107 -8.10 21.35 -1.77
C GLU A 107 -9.08 20.22 -2.03
N TYR A 108 -8.63 19.14 -2.66
CA TYR A 108 -9.46 17.96 -2.88
C TYR A 108 -9.91 17.32 -1.58
N LEU A 109 -9.00 17.13 -0.62
CA LEU A 109 -9.36 16.61 0.70
C LEU A 109 -10.32 17.53 1.45
N PHE A 110 -10.10 18.84 1.39
CA PHE A 110 -10.98 19.81 2.02
C PHE A 110 -12.40 19.75 1.44
N LEU A 111 -12.51 19.65 0.12
CA LEU A 111 -13.79 19.44 -0.56
C LEU A 111 -14.44 18.12 -0.15
N MET A 112 -13.69 17.01 -0.16
CA MET A 112 -14.21 15.71 0.26
C MET A 112 -14.73 15.71 1.71
N ARG A 113 -14.07 16.49 2.58
CA ARG A 113 -14.50 16.68 3.97
C ARG A 113 -15.82 17.45 4.07
N ILE A 114 -15.93 18.58 3.37
CA ILE A 114 -17.17 19.39 3.34
C ILE A 114 -18.35 18.58 2.79
N LEU A 115 -18.10 17.75 1.77
CA LEU A 115 -19.13 16.91 1.16
C LEU A 115 -19.49 15.66 2.00
N GLY A 116 -18.92 15.51 3.19
CA GLY A 116 -19.18 14.37 4.08
C GLY A 116 -18.61 13.04 3.58
N ALA A 117 -17.68 13.06 2.62
CA ALA A 117 -17.09 11.86 2.04
C ALA A 117 -15.99 11.25 2.91
N ILE A 118 -15.35 12.08 3.74
CA ILE A 118 -14.30 11.69 4.68
C ILE A 118 -14.55 12.37 6.03
N ASN A 119 -14.21 11.68 7.12
CA ASN A 119 -14.30 12.25 8.46
C ASN A 119 -13.09 13.14 8.80
N GLU A 120 -13.20 13.89 9.90
CA GLU A 120 -12.18 14.85 10.35
C GLU A 120 -10.84 14.17 10.67
N ASP A 121 -10.87 13.00 11.31
CA ASP A 121 -9.65 12.25 11.66
C ASP A 121 -8.86 11.81 10.43
N TRP A 122 -9.56 11.29 9.41
CA TRP A 122 -8.92 10.86 8.17
C TRP A 122 -8.39 12.03 7.37
N TYR A 123 -9.14 13.15 7.35
CA TYR A 123 -8.67 14.40 6.77
C TYR A 123 -7.36 14.87 7.41
N ARG A 124 -7.31 14.94 8.75
CA ARG A 124 -6.13 15.33 9.51
C ARG A 124 -4.97 14.36 9.31
N TYR A 125 -5.24 13.07 9.30
CA TYR A 125 -4.24 12.04 9.03
C TYR A 125 -3.60 12.23 7.66
N LEU A 126 -4.40 12.42 6.60
CA LEU A 126 -3.88 12.52 5.24
C LEU A 126 -3.11 13.83 5.00
N ILE A 127 -3.59 14.96 5.52
CA ILE A 127 -2.93 16.26 5.32
C ILE A 127 -1.61 16.38 6.07
N SER A 128 -1.51 15.77 7.25
CA SER A 128 -0.30 15.77 8.08
C SER A 128 0.64 14.60 7.81
N ARG A 129 0.29 13.66 6.92
CA ARG A 129 0.98 12.37 6.81
C ARG A 129 2.51 12.47 6.69
N PHE A 130 3.03 13.44 5.93
CA PHE A 130 4.47 13.61 5.74
C PHE A 130 5.23 14.08 7.00
N THR A 131 4.55 14.71 7.96
CA THR A 131 5.16 15.28 9.16
C THR A 131 4.89 14.46 10.41
N ARG A 132 3.96 13.48 10.36
CA ARG A 132 3.65 12.61 11.50
C ARG A 132 4.83 11.75 11.93
N ASN A 133 4.94 11.54 13.24
CA ASN A 133 6.00 10.72 13.84
C ASN A 133 5.91 9.26 13.40
N ASP A 134 4.70 8.71 13.29
CA ASP A 134 4.44 7.36 12.79
C ASP A 134 4.84 7.16 11.31
N PHE A 135 5.02 8.22 10.53
CA PHE A 135 5.51 8.10 9.14
C PHE A 135 7.04 8.10 9.05
N TYR A 136 7.68 8.65 10.07
CA TYR A 136 9.11 8.87 10.07
C TYR A 136 9.93 7.58 9.86
N PRO A 137 9.62 6.44 10.52
CA PRO A 137 10.38 5.21 10.31
C PRO A 137 10.37 4.74 8.85
N ALA A 138 9.22 4.81 8.19
CA ALA A 138 9.09 4.43 6.78
C ALA A 138 9.88 5.39 5.87
N LYS A 139 9.88 6.70 6.18
CA LYS A 139 10.71 7.68 5.48
C LYS A 139 12.20 7.35 5.61
N VAL A 140 12.69 7.04 6.81
CA VAL A 140 14.11 6.67 7.04
C VAL A 140 14.46 5.39 6.29
N LEU A 141 13.68 4.32 6.49
CA LEU A 141 13.95 3.01 5.93
C LEU A 141 13.79 2.98 4.40
N SER A 142 13.10 3.95 3.81
CA SER A 142 13.09 4.15 2.35
C SER A 142 14.49 4.41 1.77
N SER A 143 15.44 4.91 2.57
CA SER A 143 16.84 5.10 2.14
C SER A 143 17.57 3.80 1.82
N LEU A 144 17.09 2.67 2.34
CA LEU A 144 17.63 1.33 2.05
C LEU A 144 17.31 0.86 0.62
N VAL A 145 16.35 1.50 -0.05
CA VAL A 145 15.87 1.11 -1.37
C VAL A 145 16.89 1.49 -2.44
N LYS A 146 17.41 0.46 -3.11
CA LYS A 146 18.33 0.63 -4.24
C LYS A 146 17.60 1.00 -5.51
N ARG A 147 18.28 1.77 -6.38
CA ARG A 147 17.78 2.14 -7.71
C ARG A 147 17.43 0.90 -8.53
N ASN A 148 16.44 1.06 -9.42
CA ASN A 148 16.02 0.03 -10.36
C ASN A 148 15.57 -1.30 -9.74
N THR A 149 15.14 -1.30 -8.47
CA THR A 149 14.60 -2.49 -7.78
C THR A 149 13.08 -2.46 -7.69
N GLY A 150 12.48 -3.66 -7.55
CA GLY A 150 11.03 -3.84 -7.36
C GLY A 150 10.62 -3.64 -5.91
N VAL A 151 9.61 -2.80 -5.67
CA VAL A 151 9.13 -2.46 -4.32
C VAL A 151 7.63 -2.71 -4.22
N LEU A 152 7.19 -3.32 -3.12
CA LEU A 152 5.78 -3.49 -2.76
C LEU A 152 5.47 -2.63 -1.53
N ASP A 153 4.38 -1.88 -1.56
CA ASP A 153 3.82 -1.14 -0.43
C ASP A 153 2.44 -1.70 -0.08
N LEU A 154 2.35 -2.38 1.07
CA LEU A 154 1.16 -3.07 1.58
C LEU A 154 0.35 -2.12 2.46
N GLY A 155 -0.91 -1.89 2.09
CA GLY A 155 -1.73 -0.86 2.72
C GLY A 155 -1.23 0.53 2.35
N CYS A 156 -1.01 0.77 1.05
CA CYS A 156 -0.33 1.98 0.58
C CYS A 156 -1.12 3.28 0.80
N GLY A 157 -2.40 3.19 1.18
CA GLY A 157 -3.26 4.33 1.43
C GLY A 157 -3.30 5.28 0.22
N ALA A 158 -3.20 6.57 0.49
CA ALA A 158 -3.13 7.60 -0.56
C ALA A 158 -1.75 7.67 -1.24
N GLY A 159 -0.81 6.77 -0.96
CA GLY A 159 0.44 6.62 -1.72
C GLY A 159 1.56 7.59 -1.32
N GLN A 160 1.49 8.25 -0.16
CA GLN A 160 2.56 9.16 0.27
C GLN A 160 3.92 8.45 0.34
N LEU A 161 3.98 7.19 0.84
CA LEU A 161 5.22 6.41 0.84
C LEU A 161 5.69 6.08 -0.58
N ILE A 162 4.76 5.72 -1.48
CA ILE A 162 5.07 5.49 -2.91
C ILE A 162 5.73 6.72 -3.53
N SER A 163 5.30 7.94 -3.19
CA SER A 163 5.93 9.15 -3.72
C SER A 163 7.38 9.33 -3.25
N ILE A 164 7.69 8.97 -2.01
CA ILE A 164 9.07 8.98 -1.47
C ILE A 164 9.90 7.88 -2.15
N LEU A 165 9.37 6.67 -2.24
CA LEU A 165 10.03 5.54 -2.89
C LEU A 165 10.31 5.81 -4.38
N GLY A 166 9.43 6.57 -5.04
CA GLY A 166 9.60 7.02 -6.42
C GLY A 166 10.81 7.94 -6.64
N LYS A 167 11.33 8.57 -5.58
CA LYS A 167 12.60 9.31 -5.61
C LYS A 167 13.82 8.39 -5.48
N LYS A 168 13.65 7.14 -5.03
CA LYS A 168 14.73 6.17 -4.80
C LYS A 168 14.83 5.12 -5.90
N THR A 169 13.71 4.70 -6.49
CA THR A 169 13.64 3.74 -7.60
C THR A 169 12.59 4.17 -8.63
N SER A 170 12.60 3.54 -9.80
CA SER A 170 11.61 3.82 -10.86
C SER A 170 10.20 3.52 -10.38
N SER A 171 9.29 4.50 -10.49
CA SER A 171 7.88 4.34 -10.10
C SER A 171 7.20 3.14 -10.75
N GLN A 172 7.60 2.79 -11.98
CA GLN A 172 7.04 1.63 -12.70
C GLN A 172 7.37 0.29 -12.04
N LYS A 173 8.38 0.25 -11.16
CA LYS A 173 8.78 -0.92 -10.37
C LYS A 173 8.15 -0.93 -8.98
N ILE A 174 7.37 0.09 -8.62
CA ILE A 174 6.66 0.19 -7.35
C ILE A 174 5.23 -0.32 -7.56
N CYS A 175 4.76 -1.14 -6.63
CA CYS A 175 3.38 -1.59 -6.55
C CYS A 175 2.80 -1.21 -5.18
N GLY A 176 1.68 -0.49 -5.18
CA GLY A 176 0.84 -0.27 -3.99
C GLY A 176 -0.35 -1.22 -3.98
N VAL A 177 -0.67 -1.78 -2.81
CA VAL A 177 -1.85 -2.61 -2.61
C VAL A 177 -2.68 -2.04 -1.46
N ASP A 178 -3.97 -1.86 -1.67
CA ASP A 178 -4.88 -1.40 -0.62
C ASP A 178 -6.32 -1.92 -0.88
N PHE A 179 -7.10 -2.08 0.19
CA PHE A 179 -8.51 -2.49 0.12
C PHE A 179 -9.49 -1.31 0.15
N ASN A 180 -8.99 -0.07 0.23
CA ASN A 180 -9.76 1.14 0.15
C ASN A 180 -9.59 1.79 -1.23
N ILE A 181 -10.66 1.76 -2.04
CA ILE A 181 -10.66 2.31 -3.40
C ILE A 181 -10.46 3.82 -3.40
N ALA A 182 -11.03 4.54 -2.42
CA ALA A 182 -10.88 5.99 -2.33
C ALA A 182 -9.41 6.37 -2.08
N SER A 183 -8.72 5.63 -1.20
CA SER A 183 -7.27 5.74 -1.01
C SER A 183 -6.50 5.52 -2.31
N LEU A 184 -6.76 4.43 -3.04
CA LEU A 184 -6.08 4.14 -4.30
C LEU A 184 -6.37 5.17 -5.40
N TYR A 185 -7.57 5.75 -5.42
CA TYR A 185 -7.92 6.82 -6.34
C TYR A 185 -7.08 8.08 -6.05
N MET A 186 -6.99 8.48 -4.78
CA MET A 186 -6.12 9.58 -4.36
C MET A 186 -4.65 9.28 -4.66
N ALA A 187 -4.19 8.05 -4.42
CA ALA A 187 -2.85 7.62 -4.77
C ALA A 187 -2.59 7.78 -6.27
N ARG A 188 -3.48 7.27 -7.12
CA ARG A 188 -3.36 7.40 -8.58
C ARG A 188 -3.31 8.86 -9.02
N LYS A 189 -4.14 9.72 -8.43
CA LYS A 189 -4.25 11.13 -8.81
C LYS A 189 -3.05 11.97 -8.38
N TYR A 190 -2.55 11.76 -7.16
CA TYR A 190 -1.62 12.71 -6.52
C TYR A 190 -0.19 12.19 -6.32
N TYR A 191 -0.01 10.92 -5.95
CA TYR A 191 1.29 10.45 -5.43
C TYR A 191 1.92 9.28 -6.21
N ALA A 192 1.11 8.53 -6.95
CA ALA A 192 1.47 7.25 -7.55
C ALA A 192 1.09 7.17 -9.04
N LYS A 193 1.05 8.31 -9.75
CA LYS A 193 0.60 8.44 -11.15
C LYS A 193 1.21 7.40 -12.10
N ASN A 194 2.48 7.05 -11.90
CA ASN A 194 3.22 6.10 -12.75
C ASN A 194 3.47 4.73 -12.10
N SER A 195 3.02 4.53 -10.85
CA SER A 195 3.19 3.27 -10.13
C SER A 195 2.07 2.28 -10.44
N ASN A 196 2.29 1.01 -10.11
CA ASN A 196 1.26 -0.02 -10.18
C ASN A 196 0.40 0.05 -8.91
N LEU A 197 -0.92 -0.04 -9.05
CA LEU A 197 -1.85 0.01 -7.93
C LEU A 197 -2.84 -1.14 -8.07
N ILE A 198 -3.08 -1.85 -6.98
CA ILE A 198 -3.97 -3.01 -6.93
C ILE A 198 -4.96 -2.85 -5.79
N TYR A 199 -6.24 -2.93 -6.13
CA TYR A 199 -7.32 -3.10 -5.17
C TYR A 199 -7.40 -4.56 -4.75
N TYR A 200 -6.95 -4.85 -3.52
CA TYR A 200 -6.90 -6.22 -3.01
C TYR A 200 -6.98 -6.28 -1.48
N ASP A 201 -7.62 -7.33 -0.98
CA ASP A 201 -7.67 -7.68 0.44
C ASP A 201 -6.42 -8.45 0.86
N LEU A 202 -5.62 -7.85 1.75
CA LEU A 202 -4.37 -8.41 2.24
C LEU A 202 -4.53 -9.59 3.20
N ASN A 203 -5.76 -9.92 3.61
CA ASN A 203 -6.04 -11.16 4.36
C ASN A 203 -6.03 -12.42 3.45
N LYS A 204 -5.97 -12.23 2.12
CA LYS A 204 -5.98 -13.30 1.12
C LYS A 204 -4.59 -13.54 0.54
N LYS A 205 -4.41 -14.68 -0.15
CA LYS A 205 -3.15 -15.02 -0.84
C LYS A 205 -2.81 -13.96 -1.90
N LEU A 206 -1.60 -13.42 -1.85
CA LEU A 206 -1.19 -12.30 -2.69
C LEU A 206 -1.07 -12.70 -4.17
N PRO A 207 -1.51 -11.84 -5.10
CA PRO A 207 -1.60 -12.16 -6.53
C PRO A 207 -0.27 -11.98 -7.27
N PHE A 208 0.86 -12.31 -6.63
CA PHE A 208 2.19 -12.16 -7.21
C PHE A 208 2.88 -13.52 -7.36
N LYS A 209 3.71 -13.65 -8.39
CA LYS A 209 4.67 -14.74 -8.51
C LYS A 209 5.70 -14.70 -7.38
N ASP A 210 6.44 -15.80 -7.24
CA ASP A 210 7.53 -15.93 -6.29
C ASP A 210 8.69 -15.01 -6.66
N ASN A 211 9.48 -14.57 -5.67
CA ASN A 211 10.72 -13.81 -5.87
C ASN A 211 10.56 -12.53 -6.75
N VAL A 212 9.45 -11.80 -6.62
CA VAL A 212 9.14 -10.61 -7.42
C VAL A 212 9.70 -9.31 -6.84
N PHE A 213 9.81 -9.20 -5.51
CA PHE A 213 10.12 -7.94 -4.84
C PHE A 213 11.49 -7.97 -4.16
N SER A 214 12.22 -6.86 -4.25
CA SER A 214 13.46 -6.66 -3.51
C SER A 214 13.19 -5.96 -2.18
N TYR A 215 12.14 -5.14 -2.09
CA TYR A 215 11.73 -4.50 -0.86
C TYR A 215 10.21 -4.62 -0.71
N ILE A 216 9.76 -4.95 0.49
CA ILE A 216 8.34 -4.98 0.83
C ILE A 216 8.16 -4.11 2.07
N PHE A 217 7.31 -3.09 1.97
CA PHE A 217 6.91 -2.23 3.08
C PHE A 217 5.49 -2.59 3.53
N ALA A 218 5.27 -2.61 4.84
CA ALA A 218 3.96 -2.47 5.45
C ALA A 218 4.08 -1.32 6.47
N SER A 219 3.80 -0.11 5.99
CA SER A 219 3.98 1.11 6.78
C SER A 219 2.67 1.49 7.43
N ASP A 220 2.60 1.33 8.76
CA ASP A 220 1.40 1.69 9.54
C ASP A 220 0.13 0.95 9.09
N SER A 221 0.28 -0.29 8.62
CA SER A 221 -0.81 -1.03 7.98
C SER A 221 -1.00 -2.46 8.47
N ILE A 222 0.04 -3.11 8.97
CA ILE A 222 0.00 -4.55 9.26
C ILE A 222 -0.91 -4.91 10.44
N HIS A 223 -1.10 -4.00 11.40
CA HIS A 223 -1.99 -4.19 12.54
C HIS A 223 -3.48 -4.25 12.13
N TYR A 224 -3.85 -3.71 10.96
CA TYR A 224 -5.21 -3.84 10.41
C TYR A 224 -5.47 -5.19 9.73
N ILE A 225 -4.45 -6.05 9.60
CA ILE A 225 -4.55 -7.32 8.90
C ILE A 225 -4.80 -8.43 9.93
N LYS A 226 -5.90 -9.16 9.78
CA LYS A 226 -6.26 -10.26 10.68
C LYS A 226 -5.38 -11.49 10.43
N ASN A 227 -5.21 -11.89 9.16
CA ASN A 227 -4.45 -13.08 8.79
C ASN A 227 -2.93 -12.82 8.63
N LYS A 228 -2.27 -12.35 9.69
CA LYS A 228 -0.83 -11.98 9.65
C LYS A 228 0.09 -13.17 9.40
N LYS A 229 -0.24 -14.33 9.97
CA LYS A 229 0.51 -15.58 9.74
C LYS A 229 0.49 -15.98 8.26
N GLY A 230 -0.69 -15.96 7.63
CA GLY A 230 -0.84 -16.25 6.20
C GLY A 230 -0.13 -15.21 5.33
N LEU A 231 -0.26 -13.93 5.66
CA LEU A 231 0.45 -12.86 4.98
C LEU A 231 1.97 -13.04 5.08
N GLY A 232 2.50 -13.35 6.27
CA GLY A 232 3.91 -13.63 6.49
C GLY A 232 4.44 -14.73 5.57
N GLY A 233 3.68 -15.82 5.40
CA GLY A 233 4.00 -16.88 4.44
C GLY A 233 4.09 -16.37 2.99
N GLU A 234 3.12 -15.55 2.56
CA GLU A 234 3.13 -14.95 1.22
C GLU A 234 4.29 -13.96 1.04
N LEU A 235 4.63 -13.16 2.06
CA LEU A 235 5.76 -12.22 1.99
C LEU A 235 7.08 -12.97 1.82
N LYS A 236 7.27 -14.10 2.52
CA LYS A 236 8.46 -14.97 2.35
C LYS A 236 8.56 -15.53 0.93
N ARG A 237 7.42 -15.87 0.32
CA ARG A 237 7.32 -16.42 -1.03
C ARG A 237 7.66 -15.38 -2.10
N ILE A 238 7.16 -14.15 -1.96
CA ILE A 238 7.30 -13.12 -3.00
C ILE A 238 8.58 -12.26 -2.85
N ILE A 239 9.23 -12.26 -1.68
CA ILE A 239 10.51 -11.57 -1.48
C ILE A 239 11.67 -12.34 -2.12
N ARG A 240 12.51 -11.63 -2.87
CA ARG A 240 13.78 -12.17 -3.40
C ARG A 240 14.73 -12.56 -2.27
N THR A 241 15.69 -13.42 -2.60
CA THR A 241 16.71 -13.89 -1.65
C THR A 241 17.49 -12.76 -0.96
N SER A 242 17.85 -11.72 -1.71
CA SER A 242 18.56 -10.54 -1.20
C SER A 242 17.64 -9.38 -0.79
N GLY A 243 16.34 -9.65 -0.64
CA GLY A 243 15.35 -8.62 -0.35
C GLY A 243 15.12 -8.36 1.14
N LEU A 244 14.49 -7.21 1.43
CA LEU A 244 14.11 -6.79 2.78
C LEU A 244 12.59 -6.71 2.91
N ILE A 245 12.08 -7.18 4.04
CA ILE A 245 10.70 -6.94 4.47
C ILE A 245 10.74 -5.95 5.63
N ILE A 246 10.03 -4.83 5.51
CA ILE A 246 10.09 -3.69 6.41
C ILE A 246 8.68 -3.45 6.96
N LEU A 247 8.51 -3.71 8.25
CA LEU A 247 7.28 -3.41 8.98
C LEU A 247 7.55 -2.20 9.87
N THR A 248 6.72 -1.17 9.79
CA THR A 248 6.83 0.00 10.69
C THR A 248 5.58 0.17 11.53
N ASN A 249 5.77 0.74 12.72
CA ASN A 249 4.76 0.96 13.74
C ASN A 249 4.05 -0.31 14.21
N ILE A 250 4.77 -1.44 14.28
CA ILE A 250 4.22 -2.60 14.98
C ILE A 250 4.13 -2.29 16.48
N HIS A 251 3.05 -2.74 17.11
CA HIS A 251 2.78 -2.47 18.52
C HIS A 251 1.96 -3.59 19.15
N ASN A 252 2.08 -3.69 20.48
CA ASN A 252 1.59 -4.81 21.30
C ASN A 252 0.23 -4.58 21.95
N ARG A 253 -0.36 -3.39 21.78
CA ARG A 253 -1.67 -3.03 22.31
C ARG A 253 -2.36 -2.06 21.36
N LYS A 254 -3.69 -2.06 21.38
CA LYS A 254 -4.47 -1.06 20.65
C LYS A 254 -4.08 0.34 21.10
N PHE A 255 -3.88 1.24 20.14
CA PHE A 255 -3.82 2.67 20.43
C PHE A 255 -5.23 3.24 20.33
N ALA A 256 -5.74 3.85 21.40
CA ALA A 256 -7.02 4.56 21.36
C ALA A 256 -6.91 5.79 20.46
N GLY A 257 -7.93 6.06 19.65
CA GLY A 257 -8.06 7.27 18.84
C GLY A 257 -7.49 7.19 17.41
N THR A 258 -7.36 5.99 16.84
CA THR A 258 -6.99 5.81 15.42
C THR A 258 -8.24 5.55 14.56
N PHE A 259 -8.14 5.81 13.25
CA PHE A 259 -9.24 5.73 12.27
C PHE A 259 -10.03 4.41 12.28
N SER A 260 -9.50 3.34 12.90
CA SER A 260 -10.22 2.09 13.06
C SER A 260 -9.78 1.29 14.29
N ASP A 261 -10.01 1.82 15.49
CA ASP A 261 -9.77 1.08 16.76
C ASP A 261 -10.50 -0.29 16.80
N ALA A 262 -11.60 -0.42 16.05
CA ALA A 262 -12.34 -1.67 15.85
C ALA A 262 -11.60 -2.72 15.00
N LEU A 263 -10.70 -2.30 14.10
CA LEU A 263 -9.94 -3.18 13.20
C LEU A 263 -8.46 -3.30 13.58
N ASP A 264 -8.04 -2.73 14.71
CA ASP A 264 -6.69 -2.94 15.26
C ASP A 264 -6.58 -4.35 15.85
N TYR A 265 -5.85 -5.22 15.14
CA TYR A 265 -5.51 -6.58 15.56
C TYR A 265 -4.05 -6.64 16.03
N SER A 266 -3.57 -5.64 16.79
CA SER A 266 -2.23 -5.61 17.36
C SER A 266 -1.89 -6.88 18.15
N GLU A 267 -0.61 -7.24 18.10
CA GLU A 267 -0.08 -8.47 18.69
C GLU A 267 1.29 -8.19 19.31
N SER A 268 1.77 -9.08 20.17
CA SER A 268 3.12 -8.96 20.72
C SER A 268 4.17 -8.85 19.61
N ILE A 269 5.27 -8.14 19.87
CA ILE A 269 6.37 -8.01 18.90
C ILE A 269 6.95 -9.40 18.58
N ARG A 270 6.96 -10.30 19.57
CA ARG A 270 7.36 -11.70 19.40
C ARG A 270 6.46 -12.44 18.40
N SER A 271 5.14 -12.18 18.43
CA SER A 271 4.21 -12.76 17.45
C SER A 271 4.55 -12.31 16.03
N TYR A 272 4.75 -11.00 15.82
CA TYR A 272 5.18 -10.47 14.52
C TYR A 272 6.47 -11.14 14.03
N ILE A 273 7.49 -11.27 14.89
CA ILE A 273 8.76 -11.95 14.55
C ILE A 273 8.52 -13.42 14.20
N SER A 274 7.65 -14.11 14.95
CA SER A 274 7.38 -15.55 14.75
C SER A 274 6.83 -15.87 13.36
N TYR A 275 6.04 -14.96 12.77
CA TYR A 275 5.53 -15.12 11.41
C TYR A 275 6.63 -15.17 10.36
N PHE A 276 7.81 -14.63 10.67
CA PHE A 276 8.98 -14.61 9.81
C PHE A 276 10.08 -15.60 10.22
N ARG A 277 9.74 -16.68 10.97
CA ARG A 277 10.70 -17.76 11.30
C ARG A 277 11.50 -18.21 10.07
N GLY A 278 12.82 -18.32 10.25
CA GLY A 278 13.81 -18.57 9.19
C GLY A 278 14.45 -17.31 8.59
N PHE A 279 14.05 -16.11 9.03
CA PHE A 279 14.68 -14.85 8.67
C PHE A 279 15.46 -14.29 9.85
N TYR A 280 16.56 -13.61 9.55
CA TYR A 280 17.19 -12.68 10.46
C TYR A 280 16.38 -11.39 10.51
N TYR A 281 16.52 -10.63 11.59
CA TYR A 281 15.81 -9.37 11.74
C TYR A 281 16.61 -8.34 12.53
N SER A 282 16.33 -7.07 12.25
CA SER A 282 16.76 -5.92 13.04
C SER A 282 15.52 -5.23 13.60
N LEU A 283 15.43 -5.15 14.93
CA LEU A 283 14.37 -4.44 15.64
C LEU A 283 14.83 -3.02 15.91
N LEU A 284 13.98 -2.05 15.60
CA LEU A 284 14.24 -0.63 15.73
C LEU A 284 13.14 0.01 16.58
N SER A 285 13.52 0.84 17.54
CA SER A 285 12.59 1.71 18.26
C SER A 285 12.75 3.14 17.78
N GLN A 286 11.64 3.87 17.71
CA GLN A 286 11.69 5.32 17.54
C GLN A 286 11.93 5.95 18.92
N GLU A 287 13.05 6.67 19.07
CA GLU A 287 13.34 7.44 20.27
C GLU A 287 12.59 8.79 20.24
N ALA A 288 12.67 9.56 21.34
CA ALA A 288 12.27 10.96 21.31
C ALA A 288 13.15 11.71 20.30
N GLY A 289 12.52 12.52 19.45
CA GLY A 289 13.19 13.03 18.25
C GLY A 289 13.20 12.01 17.12
N LYS A 290 13.21 12.48 15.89
CA LYS A 290 13.14 11.67 14.67
C LYS A 290 14.42 10.83 14.50
N ARG A 291 14.60 9.78 15.31
CA ARG A 291 15.76 8.88 15.35
C ARG A 291 15.29 7.44 15.52
N LEU A 292 15.93 6.53 14.78
CA LEU A 292 15.74 5.09 14.92
C LEU A 292 16.98 4.46 15.55
N SER A 293 16.77 3.70 16.62
CA SER A 293 17.83 3.00 17.34
C SER A 293 17.59 1.50 17.33
N LEU A 294 18.69 0.73 17.19
CA LEU A 294 18.66 -0.72 17.29
C LEU A 294 18.28 -1.16 18.71
N VAL A 295 17.32 -2.09 18.78
CA VAL A 295 16.86 -2.69 20.03
C VAL A 295 17.49 -4.06 20.17
N ASN A 296 18.13 -4.31 21.31
CA ASN A 296 18.61 -5.65 21.65
C ASN A 296 17.40 -6.56 21.96
N PRO A 297 17.17 -7.66 21.19
CA PRO A 297 16.01 -8.51 21.40
C PRO A 297 15.92 -9.14 22.79
N LYS A 298 17.06 -9.36 23.48
CA LYS A 298 17.08 -9.89 24.85
C LYS A 298 16.49 -8.91 25.87
N LYS A 299 16.45 -7.62 25.54
CA LYS A 299 15.87 -6.57 26.39
C LYS A 299 14.38 -6.31 26.09
N LEU A 300 13.74 -7.06 25.18
CA LEU A 300 12.34 -6.81 24.77
C LEU A 300 11.36 -6.75 25.94
N THR A 301 11.54 -7.63 26.94
CA THR A 301 10.69 -7.66 28.16
C THR A 301 10.74 -6.35 28.94
N VAL A 302 11.85 -5.62 28.88
CA VAL A 302 11.99 -4.27 29.48
C VAL A 302 11.33 -3.22 28.59
N PHE A 303 11.36 -3.39 27.27
CA PHE A 303 10.79 -2.45 26.29
C PHE A 303 9.27 -2.57 26.11
N GLU A 304 8.66 -3.72 26.40
CA GLU A 304 7.22 -3.95 26.31
C GLU A 304 6.42 -3.30 27.48
N LYS A 305 7.10 -2.79 28.51
CA LYS A 305 6.48 -1.90 29.53
C LYS A 305 6.16 -0.54 28.88
N GLY A 306 4.91 -0.36 28.44
CA GLY A 306 4.41 0.87 27.81
C GLY A 306 3.95 0.68 26.36
N ALA A 307 3.16 1.62 25.82
CA ALA A 307 2.72 1.58 24.43
C ALA A 307 3.85 2.15 23.55
N LYS A 308 4.68 1.27 22.98
CA LYS A 308 5.80 1.68 22.13
C LYS A 308 5.63 1.12 20.72
N MET A 309 5.87 1.98 19.74
CA MET A 309 5.89 1.61 18.33
C MET A 309 7.29 1.15 17.94
N PHE A 310 7.37 0.01 17.27
CA PHE A 310 8.62 -0.53 16.76
C PHE A 310 8.57 -0.66 15.25
N SER A 311 9.75 -0.73 14.64
CA SER A 311 9.92 -1.15 13.27
C SER A 311 10.79 -2.39 13.23
N VAL A 312 10.51 -3.31 12.31
CA VAL A 312 11.31 -4.52 12.13
C VAL A 312 11.68 -4.65 10.66
N VAL A 313 12.96 -4.90 10.41
CA VAL A 313 13.46 -5.24 9.09
C VAL A 313 13.89 -6.70 9.08
N PHE A 314 13.26 -7.52 8.25
CA PHE A 314 13.59 -8.94 8.06
C PHE A 314 14.42 -9.15 6.79
N TYR A 315 15.37 -10.09 6.85
CA TYR A 315 16.27 -10.43 5.76
C TYR A 315 16.75 -11.89 5.85
N LYS A 316 17.10 -12.51 4.70
CA LYS A 316 17.51 -13.92 4.64
C LYS A 316 19.02 -14.16 4.90
N SER A 317 19.85 -13.12 4.80
CA SER A 317 21.31 -13.26 4.95
C SER A 317 21.86 -12.37 6.07
N HIS A 318 22.67 -12.94 6.97
CA HIS A 318 23.35 -12.21 8.03
C HIS A 318 24.20 -11.03 7.53
N LYS A 319 24.66 -11.02 6.27
CA LYS A 319 25.42 -9.90 5.69
C LYS A 319 24.67 -8.55 5.77
N PHE A 320 23.34 -8.58 5.89
CA PHE A 320 22.52 -7.38 6.05
C PHE A 320 22.47 -6.82 7.48
N SER A 321 22.94 -7.55 8.51
CA SER A 321 22.97 -7.02 9.89
C SER A 321 23.88 -5.80 10.00
N ASN A 322 25.00 -5.79 9.26
CA ASN A 322 25.98 -4.70 9.23
C ASN A 322 25.40 -3.37 8.74
N ILE A 323 24.28 -3.39 7.99
CA ILE A 323 23.59 -2.17 7.57
C ILE A 323 23.11 -1.36 8.77
N PHE A 324 22.71 -2.05 9.85
CA PHE A 324 22.08 -1.43 11.00
C PHE A 324 23.04 -1.16 12.16
N HIS A 325 24.25 -1.73 12.15
CA HIS A 325 25.28 -1.51 13.18
C HIS A 325 26.02 -0.16 13.07
N LYS A 326 25.70 0.70 12.09
CA LYS A 326 26.21 2.08 12.06
C LYS A 326 25.46 2.93 13.10
N PRO A 327 26.14 3.81 13.87
CA PRO A 327 25.58 4.37 15.10
C PRO A 327 24.32 5.24 14.96
N ASN A 328 23.89 5.60 13.73
CA ASN A 328 22.68 6.38 13.49
C ASN A 328 22.15 6.18 12.07
N LEU A 329 20.94 5.62 11.94
CA LEU A 329 20.12 5.78 10.74
C LEU A 329 19.37 7.11 10.84
N SER A 330 20.08 8.22 10.66
CA SER A 330 19.50 9.55 10.49
C SER A 330 19.46 9.91 9.02
N ILE A 331 18.31 10.38 8.52
CA ILE A 331 18.25 11.03 7.21
C ILE A 331 19.05 12.35 7.34
N SER A 332 20.09 12.55 6.53
CA SER A 332 20.63 13.89 6.30
C SER A 332 19.48 14.75 5.78
N GLN A 333 19.13 15.81 6.51
CA GLN A 333 18.09 16.73 6.07
C GLN A 333 18.57 17.41 4.78
N GLU A 334 17.99 17.00 3.66
CA GLU A 334 17.93 17.78 2.42
C GLU A 334 16.47 18.09 2.10
#